data_AF-A0A7J9ABV7-F1
#
_entry.id   AF-A0A7J9ABV7-F1
#
_cell.length_a   1.000
_cell.length_b   1.000
_cell.length_c   1.000
_cell.angle_alpha   90.00
_cell.angle_beta   90.00
_cell.angle_gamma   90.00
#
_symmetry.space_group_name_H-M   'P 1'
#
loop_
_entity.id
_entity.type
_entity.pdbx_description
1 polymer ?
#
loop_
_entity_poly.entity_id
_entity_poly.type
_entity_poly.pdbx_seq_one_letter_code
_entity_poly.pdbx_strand_id
1 'polypeptide(L)'
;MTIKLQQELIVTSYKTIDARGANVEICNGSGITVQFAKNVIIHGLHIHHIVPAKGGKIKDGENHQGLRSASDGDGPLFSKQPTLAQPYFLHHCADGLIDFIQGSTAVTISNCHCTDHNN
;
A
#
# COMPACT_ATOMS: atom_id res chain seq x y z
N MET A 1 10.74 9.71 9.33
CA MET A 1 11.33 9.25 8.05
C MET A 1 10.27 9.44 6.99
N THR A 2 10.59 10.18 5.93
CA THR A 2 9.65 10.43 4.83
C THR A 2 10.16 9.73 3.58
N ILE A 3 9.31 8.89 2.97
CA ILE A 3 9.65 8.02 1.84
C ILE A 3 8.75 8.41 0.66
N LYS A 4 9.39 8.81 -0.44
CA LYS A 4 8.70 9.02 -1.72
C LYS A 4 8.95 7.85 -2.64
N LEU A 5 7.91 7.05 -2.88
CA LEU A 5 7.97 5.95 -3.82
C LEU A 5 7.91 6.47 -5.26
N GLN A 6 8.89 6.08 -6.08
CA GLN A 6 8.93 6.44 -7.51
C GLN A 6 7.92 5.63 -8.34
N GLN A 7 7.65 4.39 -7.92
CA GLN A 7 6.73 3.42 -8.51
C GLN A 7 6.13 2.58 -7.38
N GLU A 8 5.11 1.76 -7.67
CA GLU A 8 4.42 0.94 -6.67
C GLU A 8 5.40 0.09 -5.86
N LEU A 9 5.22 0.05 -4.53
CA LEU A 9 5.94 -0.88 -3.67
C LEU A 9 5.18 -2.22 -3.62
N ILE A 10 5.69 -3.25 -4.28
CA ILE A 10 5.10 -4.58 -4.25
C ILE A 10 5.53 -5.34 -2.99
N VAL A 11 4.57 -5.76 -2.17
CA VAL A 11 4.82 -6.52 -0.94
C VAL A 11 4.51 -8.00 -1.14
N THR A 12 5.54 -8.83 -0.99
CA THR A 12 5.44 -10.30 -1.09
C THR A 12 4.88 -10.93 0.19
N SER A 13 4.50 -12.21 0.10
CA SER A 13 3.97 -12.98 1.24
C SER A 13 4.92 -13.02 2.46
N TYR A 14 4.31 -13.20 3.64
CA TYR A 14 5.02 -13.37 4.92
C TYR A 14 5.95 -12.21 5.24
N LYS A 15 5.40 -11.00 5.21
CA LYS A 15 6.11 -9.76 5.51
C LYS A 15 5.34 -8.94 6.53
N THR A 16 6.10 -8.30 7.40
CA THR A 16 5.58 -7.27 8.30
C THR A 16 6.30 -5.96 8.00
N ILE A 17 5.55 -4.93 7.64
CA ILE A 17 6.04 -3.55 7.62
C ILE A 17 5.57 -2.92 8.92
N ASP A 18 6.49 -2.52 9.79
CA ASP A 18 6.16 -2.02 11.13
C ASP A 18 6.92 -0.72 11.40
N ALA A 19 6.17 0.34 11.69
CA ALA A 19 6.69 1.65 12.04
C ALA A 19 6.42 2.02 13.50
N ARG A 20 6.09 1.07 14.39
CA ARG A 20 5.99 1.35 15.83
C ARG A 20 7.29 1.97 16.36
N GLY A 21 7.15 3.05 17.12
CA GLY A 21 8.28 3.76 17.71
C GLY A 21 9.01 4.71 16.75
N ALA A 22 8.56 4.85 15.50
CA ALA A 22 9.10 5.79 14.53
C ALA A 22 7.98 6.51 13.77
N ASN A 23 8.15 7.80 13.47
CA ASN A 23 7.25 8.46 12.53
C ASN A 23 7.71 8.12 11.09
N VAL A 24 6.97 7.26 10.39
CA VAL A 24 7.28 6.84 9.00
C VAL A 24 6.13 7.23 8.08
N GLU A 25 6.44 8.09 7.12
CA GLU A 25 5.50 8.64 6.16
C GLU A 25 5.84 8.16 4.75
N ILE A 26 4.83 7.67 4.01
CA ILE A 26 4.90 7.40 2.57
C ILE A 26 4.01 8.40 1.87
N CYS A 27 4.61 9.32 1.10
CA CYS A 27 3.86 10.41 0.50
C CYS A 27 4.45 11.00 -0.77
N ASN A 28 3.62 11.77 -1.49
CA ASN A 28 3.98 12.53 -2.70
C ASN A 28 4.53 11.66 -3.85
N GLY A 29 4.14 10.39 -3.89
CA GLY A 29 4.62 9.37 -4.83
C GLY A 29 3.58 8.26 -4.99
N SER A 30 4.02 7.08 -5.42
CA SER A 30 3.15 5.92 -5.59
C SER A 30 2.78 5.25 -4.24
N GLY A 31 1.82 4.33 -4.30
CA GLY A 31 1.31 3.58 -3.14
C GLY A 31 1.99 2.23 -2.91
N ILE A 32 1.40 1.45 -1.99
CA ILE A 32 1.80 0.08 -1.67
C ILE A 32 0.83 -0.89 -2.33
N THR A 33 1.34 -1.94 -2.95
CA THR A 33 0.52 -2.97 -3.59
C THR A 33 0.84 -4.35 -3.03
N VAL A 34 -0.18 -5.05 -2.54
CA VAL A 34 -0.11 -6.43 -2.08
C VAL A 34 -0.90 -7.27 -3.07
N GLN A 35 -0.21 -7.93 -3.99
CA GLN A 35 -0.84 -8.74 -5.04
C GLN A 35 -0.33 -10.18 -4.99
N PHE A 36 -1.26 -11.15 -5.07
CA PHE A 36 -0.94 -12.58 -5.03
C PHE A 36 -0.09 -12.98 -3.82
N ALA A 37 -0.27 -12.27 -2.70
CA ALA A 37 0.49 -12.44 -1.47
C ALA A 37 -0.43 -12.76 -0.30
N LYS A 38 0.09 -13.49 0.68
CA LYS A 38 -0.64 -13.86 1.90
C LYS A 38 0.18 -13.56 3.14
N ASN A 39 -0.50 -13.37 4.26
CA ASN A 39 0.13 -13.15 5.57
C ASN A 39 1.03 -11.91 5.54
N VAL A 40 0.49 -10.81 5.03
CA VAL A 40 1.12 -9.50 5.08
C VAL A 40 0.51 -8.71 6.24
N ILE A 41 1.36 -8.11 7.05
CA ILE A 41 0.98 -7.16 8.08
C ILE A 41 1.65 -5.85 7.73
N ILE A 42 0.89 -4.77 7.64
CA ILE A 42 1.47 -3.44 7.61
C ILE A 42 1.10 -2.81 8.97
N HIS A 43 1.89 -1.95 9.61
CA HIS A 43 1.52 -1.33 10.88
C HIS A 43 2.23 0.01 11.07
N GLY A 44 1.51 1.02 11.58
CA GLY A 44 2.07 2.27 12.10
C GLY A 44 2.53 3.27 11.04
N LEU A 45 2.20 3.06 9.77
CA LEU A 45 2.56 3.96 8.67
C LEU A 45 1.59 5.14 8.55
N HIS A 46 2.12 6.29 8.13
CA HIS A 46 1.34 7.41 7.64
C HIS A 46 1.42 7.42 6.11
N ILE A 47 0.31 7.18 5.42
CA ILE A 47 0.25 7.08 3.95
C ILE A 47 -0.65 8.20 3.45
N HIS A 48 -0.11 9.14 2.68
CA HIS A 48 -0.88 10.32 2.29
C HIS A 48 -0.33 11.02 1.04
N HIS A 49 -1.12 11.84 0.37
CA HIS A 49 -0.71 12.52 -0.87
C HIS A 49 -0.17 11.53 -1.91
N ILE A 50 -0.81 10.36 -2.00
CA ILE A 50 -0.45 9.34 -2.99
C ILE A 50 -1.02 9.77 -4.34
N VAL A 51 -0.18 9.71 -5.36
CA VAL A 51 -0.48 10.20 -6.70
C VAL A 51 -0.22 9.10 -7.74
N PRO A 52 -0.90 9.16 -8.90
CA PRO A 52 -0.64 8.25 -10.00
C PRO A 52 0.85 8.27 -10.39
N ALA A 53 1.45 7.09 -10.50
CA ALA A 53 2.85 6.91 -10.87
C ALA A 53 2.97 6.11 -12.15
N LYS A 54 4.07 6.34 -12.87
CA LYS A 54 4.36 5.59 -14.10
C LYS A 54 4.62 4.13 -13.75
N GLY A 55 4.00 3.24 -14.53
CA GLY A 55 4.33 1.82 -14.54
C GLY A 55 5.74 1.57 -15.08
N GLY A 56 6.07 0.29 -15.27
CA GLY A 56 7.37 -0.13 -15.77
C GLY A 56 7.76 -1.50 -15.25
N LYS A 57 9.05 -1.83 -15.34
CA LYS A 57 9.59 -3.05 -14.74
C LYS A 57 9.78 -2.81 -13.25
N ILE A 58 8.91 -3.41 -12.43
CA ILE A 58 8.93 -3.28 -10.97
C ILE A 58 9.31 -4.64 -10.38
N LYS A 59 10.16 -4.61 -9.37
CA LYS A 59 10.57 -5.81 -8.63
C LYS A 59 9.42 -6.26 -7.72
N ASP A 60 8.91 -7.46 -7.96
CA ASP A 60 7.80 -8.10 -7.26
C ASP A 60 8.22 -9.41 -6.55
N GLY A 61 9.50 -9.76 -6.63
CA GLY A 61 10.14 -10.86 -5.90
C GLY A 61 11.65 -10.69 -5.85
N GLU A 62 12.35 -11.48 -5.02
CA GLU A 62 13.80 -11.35 -4.85
C GLU A 62 14.59 -11.45 -6.17
N ASN A 63 14.13 -12.34 -7.05
CA ASN A 63 14.74 -12.64 -8.34
C ASN A 63 13.78 -12.43 -9.52
N HIS A 64 12.69 -11.67 -9.34
CA HIS A 64 11.68 -11.45 -10.36
C HIS A 64 11.35 -9.95 -10.51
N GLN A 65 11.07 -9.54 -11.75
CA GLN A 65 10.56 -8.22 -12.09
C GLN A 65 9.41 -8.39 -13.07
N GLY A 66 8.25 -7.86 -12.71
CA GLY A 66 7.05 -7.83 -13.54
C GLY A 66 6.91 -6.51 -14.28
N LEU A 67 6.27 -6.54 -15.46
CA LEU A 67 5.82 -5.33 -16.14
C LEU A 67 4.48 -4.88 -15.53
N ARG A 68 4.43 -3.64 -15.04
CA ARG A 68 3.25 -3.02 -14.42
C ARG A 68 2.74 -1.85 -15.27
N SER A 69 1.42 -1.69 -15.31
CA SER A 69 0.77 -0.48 -15.83
C SER A 69 0.99 0.71 -14.90
N ALA A 70 0.56 1.91 -15.31
CA ALA A 70 0.49 3.04 -14.40
C ALA A 70 -0.39 2.70 -13.18
N SER A 71 -0.05 3.27 -12.03
CA SER A 71 -0.86 3.15 -10.81
C SER A 71 -1.91 4.25 -10.78
N ASP A 72 -3.08 3.95 -10.24
CA ASP A 72 -4.23 4.86 -10.25
C ASP A 72 -4.18 5.90 -9.13
N GLY A 73 -3.30 5.70 -8.13
CA GLY A 73 -3.05 6.65 -7.05
C GLY A 73 -3.67 6.27 -5.70
N ASP A 74 -4.02 5.00 -5.54
CA ASP A 74 -4.50 4.44 -4.26
C ASP A 74 -3.39 4.39 -3.22
N GLY A 75 -3.76 4.54 -1.94
CA GLY A 75 -2.84 4.39 -0.81
C GLY A 75 -2.23 2.98 -0.73
N PRO A 76 -2.97 2.01 -0.16
CA PRO A 76 -2.67 0.59 -0.29
C PRO A 76 -3.70 -0.13 -1.18
N LEU A 77 -3.21 -0.94 -2.12
CA LEU A 77 -4.01 -1.82 -2.98
C LEU A 77 -3.80 -3.28 -2.58
N PHE A 78 -4.88 -4.03 -2.36
CA PHE A 78 -4.85 -5.44 -1.94
C PHE A 78 -5.59 -6.36 -2.92
N SER A 79 -4.91 -7.43 -3.35
CA SER A 79 -5.43 -8.46 -4.26
C SER A 79 -5.04 -9.88 -3.80
N LYS A 80 -6.08 -10.66 -3.41
CA LYS A 80 -6.13 -12.07 -2.94
C LYS A 80 -5.56 -12.41 -1.55
N GLN A 81 -6.38 -13.13 -0.75
CA GLN A 81 -6.09 -13.91 0.49
C GLN A 81 -5.46 -13.12 1.68
N PRO A 82 -5.47 -13.63 2.95
CA PRO A 82 -5.63 -12.79 4.13
C PRO A 82 -4.47 -11.83 4.35
N THR A 83 -4.82 -10.55 4.42
CA THR A 83 -3.91 -9.44 4.69
C THR A 83 -4.43 -8.68 5.91
N LEU A 84 -3.58 -8.45 6.91
CA LEU A 84 -3.97 -7.75 8.13
C LEU A 84 -3.45 -6.32 8.07
N ALA A 85 -4.36 -5.36 8.04
CA ALA A 85 -4.08 -3.94 7.94
C ALA A 85 -4.41 -3.24 9.27
N GLN A 86 -3.42 -2.97 10.13
CA GLN A 86 -3.65 -2.33 11.43
C GLN A 86 -2.39 -1.63 11.94
N PRO A 87 -2.42 -0.41 12.52
CA PRO A 87 -3.13 0.82 12.18
C PRO A 87 -2.36 1.66 11.16
N TYR A 88 -3.04 2.49 10.35
CA TYR A 88 -2.41 3.55 9.55
C TYR A 88 -3.18 4.85 9.66
N PHE A 89 -2.50 5.94 9.31
CA PHE A 89 -3.10 7.24 9.02
C PHE A 89 -3.15 7.41 7.50
N LEU A 90 -4.35 7.61 6.94
CA LEU A 90 -4.62 7.63 5.50
C LEU A 90 -5.41 8.89 5.13
N HIS A 91 -4.85 9.77 4.29
CA HIS A 91 -5.51 11.00 3.84
C HIS A 91 -4.97 11.50 2.50
N HIS A 92 -5.77 12.27 1.76
CA HIS A 92 -5.35 12.93 0.51
C HIS A 92 -4.72 11.99 -0.56
N CYS A 93 -5.16 10.73 -0.65
CA CYS A 93 -4.83 9.90 -1.82
C CYS A 93 -5.62 10.38 -3.06
N ALA A 94 -5.08 10.15 -4.26
CA ALA A 94 -5.68 10.65 -5.49
C ALA A 94 -6.94 9.89 -5.92
N ASP A 95 -7.02 8.59 -5.65
CA ASP A 95 -8.20 7.75 -5.95
C ASP A 95 -8.80 7.14 -4.68
N GLY A 96 -8.40 5.92 -4.27
CA GLY A 96 -8.86 5.26 -3.06
C GLY A 96 -7.90 5.39 -1.87
N LEU A 97 -8.45 5.48 -0.65
CA LEU A 97 -7.63 5.34 0.55
C LEU A 97 -7.14 3.91 0.75
N ILE A 98 -7.99 2.91 0.50
CA ILE A 98 -7.64 1.49 0.56
C ILE A 98 -8.54 0.73 -0.42
N ASP A 99 -7.93 0.01 -1.36
CA ASP A 99 -8.65 -0.73 -2.37
C ASP A 99 -8.48 -2.25 -2.22
N PHE A 100 -9.60 -2.97 -2.24
CA PHE A 100 -9.65 -4.43 -2.23
C PHE A 100 -10.26 -4.94 -3.52
N ILE A 101 -9.43 -5.52 -4.37
CA ILE A 101 -9.85 -5.96 -5.70
C ILE A 101 -9.57 -7.45 -5.92
N GLN A 102 -10.19 -8.01 -6.96
CA GLN A 102 -9.82 -9.31 -7.54
C GLN A 102 -9.82 -10.51 -6.56
N GLY A 103 -10.83 -10.60 -5.68
CA GLY A 103 -11.03 -11.77 -4.82
C GLY A 103 -10.17 -11.78 -3.56
N SER A 104 -9.80 -10.61 -3.04
CA SER A 104 -9.29 -10.43 -1.68
C SER A 104 -10.28 -10.96 -0.65
N THR A 105 -9.81 -11.82 0.26
CA THR A 105 -10.62 -12.43 1.32
C THR A 105 -9.86 -12.43 2.64
N ALA A 106 -10.59 -12.50 3.75
CA ALA A 106 -10.04 -12.56 5.10
C ALA A 106 -9.06 -11.41 5.42
N VAL A 107 -9.41 -10.20 4.97
CA VAL A 107 -8.71 -8.98 5.32
C VAL A 107 -9.33 -8.38 6.59
N THR A 108 -8.50 -7.96 7.54
CA THR A 108 -8.95 -7.11 8.65
C THR A 108 -8.35 -5.72 8.51
N ILE A 109 -9.20 -4.69 8.48
CA ILE A 109 -8.79 -3.30 8.67
C ILE A 109 -9.23 -2.91 10.08
N SER A 110 -8.31 -2.46 10.92
CA SER A 110 -8.70 -1.96 12.23
C SER A 110 -7.78 -0.88 12.75
N ASN A 111 -8.33 -0.01 13.59
CA ASN A 111 -7.59 1.06 14.25
C ASN A 111 -6.91 2.03 13.26
N CYS A 112 -7.47 2.15 12.05
CA CYS A 112 -7.02 3.13 11.06
C CYS A 112 -7.71 4.47 11.28
N HIS A 113 -6.99 5.55 11.01
CA HIS A 113 -7.53 6.92 10.98
C HIS A 113 -7.55 7.40 9.52
N CYS A 114 -8.74 7.40 8.92
CA CYS A 114 -8.98 7.77 7.54
C CYS A 114 -9.71 9.12 7.51
N THR A 115 -9.07 10.17 7.02
CA THR A 115 -9.64 11.54 7.00
C THR A 115 -9.27 12.25 5.70
N ASP A 116 -9.96 13.37 5.44
CA ASP A 116 -9.57 14.34 4.41
C ASP A 116 -9.27 13.69 3.05
N HIS A 117 -10.25 12.95 2.55
CA HIS A 117 -10.17 12.26 1.28
C HIS A 117 -11.54 12.22 0.62
N ASN A 118 -11.62 12.81 -0.58
CA ASN A 118 -12.86 13.21 -1.24
C ASN A 118 -13.77 14.08 -0.35
N ASN A 119 -14.87 14.57 -0.93
CA ASN A 119 -15.81 15.46 -0.25
C ASN A 119 -16.71 14.70 0.74
#